data_AF-A0A8H6P744-F1
#
_entry.id   AF-A0A8H6P744-F1
#
_cell.length_a   1.000
_cell.length_b   1.000
_cell.length_c   1.000
_cell.angle_alpha   90.00
_cell.angle_beta   90.00
_cell.angle_gamma   90.00
#
_symmetry.space_group_name_H-M   'P 1'
#
loop_
_entity.id
_entity.type
_entity.pdbx_description
1 polymer ?
#
loop_
_entity_poly.entity_id
_entity_poly.type
_entity_poly.pdbx_seq_one_letter_code
_entity_poly.pdbx_strand_id
1 'polypeptide(L)'
;MPPKRSASDTSSSSSKKVKTGRKAKSGGLRTMKSERWSRVSASGNADAAYKASIEDPVKAYSYVCICRVPWNGEHDREDEDDEDEGDEEDEDDKEDEDDSSQASSHKSAKKKSKPSCDGGETCLCDKPAAEHPDHPWILTNAGKTKWLTQHTFLDLRCPDAFNMYTYNDHAGYGALEVVQNLFIDFVEAFFDWQEQWAVCEATAMLYMGNGLWPLHGVDSADAPHDTLVLVGRQFLAMLARLEHLNLLGPDSEVENLGLIMALYIKLAAAEDIYDYHDDTEEIKKNNGTDETFTFVPSEFPSYILAYAKKYNIKLVEATGVEKVIEILDEEVELPEPSPNEHPLSDLLCDPWDLSDASKEYVENHATYYDGHRGLKTYLGGDALDITTWTSAERKKASFDGKDPLSKEDIDSIKKGMVLGFA
;
A
#
# COMPACT_ATOMS: atom_id res chain seq x y z
N MET A 1 19.64 -76.48 -5.97
CA MET A 1 20.47 -75.57 -5.15
C MET A 1 21.93 -75.97 -5.30
N PRO A 2 22.80 -75.01 -5.62
CA PRO A 2 23.92 -74.73 -4.71
C PRO A 2 23.97 -73.23 -4.36
N PRO A 3 24.46 -72.85 -3.17
CA PRO A 3 24.55 -71.47 -2.73
C PRO A 3 25.85 -70.83 -3.25
N LYS A 4 25.83 -69.53 -3.56
CA LYS A 4 27.05 -68.74 -3.74
C LYS A 4 27.21 -67.71 -2.62
N ARG A 5 28.44 -67.72 -2.14
CA ARG A 5 29.04 -67.04 -0.99
C ARG A 5 29.06 -65.51 -1.12
N SER A 6 29.13 -64.89 0.05
CA SER A 6 29.66 -63.56 0.35
C SER A 6 31.16 -63.43 0.03
N ALA A 7 31.60 -62.20 -0.26
CA ALA A 7 32.90 -61.67 0.14
C ALA A 7 32.91 -60.14 0.02
N SER A 8 33.77 -59.54 0.83
CA SER A 8 33.80 -58.17 1.31
C SER A 8 34.77 -57.24 0.57
N ASP A 9 34.55 -55.94 0.84
CA ASP A 9 35.51 -54.85 1.02
C ASP A 9 36.15 -54.07 -0.14
N THR A 10 36.33 -52.79 0.21
CA THR A 10 37.22 -51.72 -0.28
C THR A 10 36.77 -50.76 -1.41
N SER A 11 36.29 -49.60 -0.95
CA SER A 11 36.69 -48.21 -1.30
C SER A 11 37.25 -47.90 -2.70
N SER A 12 36.63 -46.92 -3.38
CA SER A 12 37.31 -45.67 -3.80
C SER A 12 36.35 -44.66 -4.45
N SER A 13 36.43 -43.43 -3.93
CA SER A 13 36.09 -42.11 -4.48
C SER A 13 35.39 -41.97 -5.84
N SER A 14 34.35 -41.14 -5.85
CA SER A 14 34.22 -40.13 -6.89
C SER A 14 33.58 -38.86 -6.31
N SER A 15 34.43 -37.88 -6.04
CA SER A 15 34.09 -36.52 -5.63
C SER A 15 33.25 -35.84 -6.72
N LYS A 16 31.99 -35.51 -6.44
CA LYS A 16 31.25 -34.53 -7.23
C LYS A 16 31.38 -33.17 -6.57
N LYS A 17 32.24 -32.34 -7.17
CA LYS A 17 32.40 -30.91 -6.93
C LYS A 17 31.05 -30.23 -6.74
N VAL A 18 30.88 -29.64 -5.56
CA VAL A 18 29.92 -28.55 -5.32
C VAL A 18 30.29 -27.43 -6.28
N LYS A 19 29.40 -27.15 -7.25
CA LYS A 19 29.49 -25.94 -8.06
C LYS A 19 28.85 -24.82 -7.26
N THR A 20 29.71 -24.03 -6.63
CA THR A 20 29.43 -22.64 -6.25
C THR A 20 28.95 -21.88 -7.49
N GLY A 21 27.67 -21.58 -7.50
CA GLY A 21 27.00 -20.74 -8.49
C GLY A 21 26.00 -19.85 -7.77
N ARG A 22 26.50 -18.89 -6.97
CA ARG A 22 25.73 -17.74 -6.48
C ARG A 22 25.39 -16.84 -7.68
N LYS A 23 24.34 -17.23 -8.38
CA LYS A 23 23.41 -16.41 -9.18
C LYS A 23 22.23 -17.33 -9.44
N ALA A 24 21.45 -17.58 -8.38
CA ALA A 24 20.10 -18.08 -8.55
C ALA A 24 19.36 -17.11 -9.48
N LYS A 25 18.60 -17.62 -10.43
CA LYS A 25 17.76 -16.84 -11.34
C LYS A 25 16.68 -16.11 -10.51
N SER A 26 16.99 -14.94 -9.96
CA SER A 26 16.05 -14.11 -9.19
C SER A 26 14.86 -13.64 -10.04
N GLY A 27 15.04 -13.50 -11.36
CA GLY A 27 13.96 -13.09 -12.27
C GLY A 27 12.77 -14.04 -12.38
N GLY A 28 12.92 -15.31 -11.96
CA GLY A 28 11.83 -16.29 -12.00
C GLY A 28 10.87 -16.21 -10.80
N LEU A 29 11.31 -15.68 -9.65
CA LEU A 29 10.45 -15.52 -8.46
C LEU A 29 9.59 -14.26 -8.57
N ARG A 30 10.19 -13.15 -9.07
CA ARG A 30 9.55 -11.82 -9.20
C ARG A 30 8.35 -11.80 -10.15
N THR A 31 8.25 -12.76 -11.04
CA THR A 31 7.25 -12.83 -12.11
C THR A 31 6.31 -14.02 -11.97
N MET A 32 6.34 -14.74 -10.83
CA MET A 32 5.39 -15.82 -10.59
C MET A 32 3.97 -15.26 -10.61
N LYS A 33 3.12 -15.88 -11.43
CA LYS A 33 1.72 -15.52 -11.52
C LYS A 33 1.01 -15.96 -10.24
N SER A 34 0.34 -15.03 -9.56
CA SER A 34 -0.47 -15.38 -8.40
C SER A 34 -1.67 -16.24 -8.80
N GLU A 35 -2.00 -17.20 -7.94
CA GLU A 35 -3.15 -18.09 -8.11
C GLU A 35 -4.46 -17.46 -7.61
N ARG A 36 -4.40 -16.26 -6.99
CA ARG A 36 -5.56 -15.55 -6.43
C ARG A 36 -6.55 -15.01 -7.47
N TRP A 37 -6.11 -14.92 -8.73
CA TRP A 37 -6.89 -14.31 -9.80
C TRP A 37 -7.75 -15.31 -10.57
N SER A 38 -8.99 -14.91 -10.87
CA SER A 38 -9.89 -15.62 -11.77
C SER A 38 -9.27 -15.77 -13.17
N ARG A 39 -9.66 -16.82 -13.90
CA ARG A 39 -9.13 -17.13 -15.24
C ARG A 39 -9.30 -15.99 -16.25
N VAL A 40 -10.38 -15.23 -16.13
CA VAL A 40 -10.65 -14.02 -16.92
C VAL A 40 -10.86 -12.91 -15.89
N SER A 41 -9.86 -12.05 -15.76
CA SER A 41 -9.77 -11.05 -14.69
C SER A 41 -8.96 -9.87 -15.18
N ALA A 42 -9.57 -8.68 -15.20
CA ALA A 42 -8.84 -7.46 -15.49
C ALA A 42 -7.85 -7.14 -14.35
N SER A 43 -8.19 -7.44 -13.09
CA SER A 43 -7.25 -7.34 -11.97
C SER A 43 -6.03 -8.24 -12.20
N GLY A 44 -6.23 -9.50 -12.58
CA GLY A 44 -5.15 -10.42 -12.90
C GLY A 44 -4.29 -9.99 -14.10
N ASN A 45 -4.87 -9.28 -15.06
CA ASN A 45 -4.11 -8.70 -16.17
C ASN A 45 -3.27 -7.49 -15.74
N ALA A 46 -3.82 -6.61 -14.89
CA ALA A 46 -3.09 -5.47 -14.35
C ALA A 46 -1.93 -5.92 -13.43
N ASP A 47 -2.14 -6.94 -12.58
CA ASP A 47 -1.06 -7.58 -11.82
C ASP A 47 0.02 -8.17 -12.74
N ALA A 48 -0.38 -8.89 -13.79
CA ALA A 48 0.58 -9.43 -14.76
C ALA A 48 1.37 -8.32 -15.49
N ALA A 49 0.71 -7.22 -15.85
CA ALA A 49 1.37 -6.06 -16.45
C ALA A 49 2.36 -5.39 -15.48
N TYR A 50 1.99 -5.28 -14.21
CA TYR A 50 2.89 -4.81 -13.16
C TYR A 50 4.12 -5.74 -13.02
N LYS A 51 3.90 -7.07 -12.90
CA LYS A 51 4.98 -8.06 -12.79
C LYS A 51 5.91 -8.04 -14.01
N ALA A 52 5.37 -7.81 -15.21
CA ALA A 52 6.17 -7.60 -16.42
C ALA A 52 6.99 -6.31 -16.36
N SER A 53 6.46 -5.24 -15.75
CA SER A 53 7.17 -3.96 -15.63
C SER A 53 8.40 -4.03 -14.72
N ILE A 54 8.44 -4.98 -13.78
CA ILE A 54 9.55 -5.19 -12.85
C ILE A 54 10.54 -6.29 -13.28
N GLU A 55 10.42 -6.82 -14.50
CA GLU A 55 11.33 -7.84 -15.05
C GLU A 55 12.79 -7.37 -15.12
N ASP A 56 13.00 -6.09 -15.42
CA ASP A 56 14.31 -5.44 -15.32
C ASP A 56 14.46 -4.79 -13.94
N PRO A 57 15.16 -5.44 -13.00
CA PRO A 57 15.24 -4.95 -11.64
C PRO A 57 16.03 -3.64 -11.51
N VAL A 58 16.94 -3.34 -12.43
CA VAL A 58 17.70 -2.09 -12.40
C VAL A 58 16.79 -0.91 -12.70
N LYS A 59 15.91 -1.07 -13.70
CA LYS A 59 14.90 -0.06 -14.03
C LYS A 59 13.77 -0.02 -13.00
N ALA A 60 13.33 -1.17 -12.53
CA ALA A 60 12.20 -1.28 -11.60
C ALA A 60 12.47 -0.59 -10.27
N TYR A 61 13.68 -0.75 -9.73
CA TYR A 61 14.03 -0.24 -8.41
C TYR A 61 14.92 1.01 -8.48
N SER A 62 15.01 1.66 -9.64
CA SER A 62 15.55 3.02 -9.71
C SER A 62 14.53 4.04 -9.23
N TYR A 63 15.02 5.11 -8.60
CA TYR A 63 14.19 6.18 -8.06
C TYR A 63 13.83 7.23 -9.12
N VAL A 64 12.55 7.60 -9.11
CA VAL A 64 11.98 8.65 -9.94
C VAL A 64 11.25 9.67 -9.09
N CYS A 65 11.26 10.91 -9.55
CA CYS A 65 10.49 11.98 -8.91
C CYS A 65 8.98 11.80 -9.18
N ILE A 66 8.17 12.22 -8.21
CA ILE A 66 6.74 12.53 -8.38
C ILE A 66 6.52 14.01 -8.09
N CYS A 67 5.67 14.70 -8.84
CA CYS A 67 5.55 16.15 -8.69
C CYS A 67 4.81 16.59 -7.42
N ARG A 68 3.97 15.70 -6.88
CA ARG A 68 3.19 15.90 -5.65
C ARG A 68 2.81 14.54 -5.08
N VAL A 69 2.58 14.52 -3.78
CA VAL A 69 1.98 13.39 -3.07
C VAL A 69 0.46 13.60 -3.06
N PRO A 70 -0.39 12.56 -3.04
CA PRO A 70 -1.78 12.67 -3.44
C PRO A 70 -2.69 13.08 -2.28
N TRP A 71 -2.30 14.10 -1.49
CA TRP A 71 -3.01 14.48 -0.26
C TRP A 71 -4.52 14.55 -0.40
N ASN A 72 -5.22 14.09 0.63
CA ASN A 72 -6.65 14.28 0.83
C ASN A 72 -6.96 15.77 1.05
N GLY A 73 -7.04 16.56 -0.02
CA GLY A 73 -7.71 17.86 -0.06
C GLY A 73 -7.19 19.01 0.82
N GLU A 74 -6.22 18.82 1.72
CA GLU A 74 -5.79 19.88 2.65
C GLU A 74 -5.14 21.07 1.94
N HIS A 75 -4.40 20.86 0.85
CA HIS A 75 -3.72 21.96 0.17
C HIS A 75 -4.58 22.76 -0.81
N ASP A 76 -5.82 22.34 -1.09
CA ASP A 76 -6.75 23.09 -1.93
C ASP A 76 -7.83 23.82 -1.10
N ARG A 77 -7.89 23.60 0.22
CA ARG A 77 -8.90 24.23 1.12
C ARG A 77 -8.34 25.32 2.06
N GLU A 78 -7.03 25.34 2.32
CA GLU A 78 -6.42 26.31 3.26
C GLU A 78 -6.24 27.74 2.71
N ASP A 79 -6.71 28.07 1.50
CA ASP A 79 -6.63 29.44 0.94
C ASP A 79 -8.02 30.16 0.90
N GLU A 80 -9.08 29.63 1.57
CA GLU A 80 -10.43 30.25 1.59
C GLU A 80 -10.98 30.67 2.97
N ASP A 81 -10.24 30.49 4.07
CA ASP A 81 -10.72 30.92 5.40
C ASP A 81 -9.80 31.98 6.02
N ASP A 82 -9.85 33.20 5.47
CA ASP A 82 -9.47 34.42 6.18
C ASP A 82 -10.68 35.37 6.21
N GLU A 83 -11.20 35.56 7.44
CA GLU A 83 -12.06 36.65 7.94
C GLU A 83 -13.56 36.65 7.56
N ASP A 84 -14.44 36.32 8.51
CA ASP A 84 -14.97 37.34 9.44
C ASP A 84 -15.82 36.69 10.56
N GLU A 85 -15.33 36.74 11.81
CA GLU A 85 -16.17 36.55 13.00
C GLU A 85 -16.87 37.88 13.30
N GLY A 86 -18.19 37.94 13.15
CA GLY A 86 -18.98 39.14 13.45
C GLY A 86 -20.44 38.83 13.76
N ASP A 87 -20.73 38.87 15.05
CA ASP A 87 -21.98 38.60 15.78
C ASP A 87 -23.28 39.25 15.26
N GLU A 88 -24.37 38.63 15.72
CA GLU A 88 -25.82 38.88 15.60
C GLU A 88 -26.36 40.32 15.36
N GLU A 89 -27.41 40.45 14.52
CA GLU A 89 -28.77 40.93 14.89
C GLU A 89 -29.60 41.40 13.66
N ASP A 90 -30.76 40.76 13.51
CA ASP A 90 -32.10 41.19 13.03
C ASP A 90 -32.39 42.38 12.07
N GLU A 91 -33.39 42.09 11.23
CA GLU A 91 -34.49 42.92 10.68
C GLU A 91 -34.29 43.88 9.46
N ASP A 92 -35.09 43.55 8.44
CA ASP A 92 -35.94 44.42 7.60
C ASP A 92 -35.42 45.23 6.39
N ASP A 93 -36.08 44.90 5.26
CA ASP A 93 -36.65 45.76 4.20
C ASP A 93 -35.78 46.58 3.21
N LYS A 94 -36.04 46.25 1.93
CA LYS A 94 -36.30 47.12 0.74
C LYS A 94 -35.16 47.64 -0.16
N GLU A 95 -35.30 47.18 -1.42
CA GLU A 95 -35.36 47.90 -2.71
C GLU A 95 -34.39 49.07 -3.05
N ASP A 96 -33.76 48.87 -4.22
CA ASP A 96 -33.46 49.82 -5.31
C ASP A 96 -32.20 50.71 -5.34
N GLU A 97 -31.48 50.50 -6.46
CA GLU A 97 -30.85 51.45 -7.40
C GLU A 97 -29.66 52.37 -7.01
N ASP A 98 -28.56 52.13 -7.74
CA ASP A 98 -27.76 53.06 -8.56
C ASP A 98 -26.34 53.50 -8.13
N ASP A 99 -25.50 53.45 -9.17
CA ASP A 99 -24.18 53.98 -9.49
C ASP A 99 -23.47 54.93 -8.49
N SER A 100 -22.25 54.57 -8.08
CA SER A 100 -21.08 55.39 -8.44
C SER A 100 -19.74 54.70 -8.18
N SER A 101 -18.89 54.83 -9.19
CA SER A 101 -17.46 54.55 -9.23
C SER A 101 -16.64 55.00 -8.01
N GLN A 102 -15.76 54.14 -7.50
CA GLN A 102 -14.39 54.54 -7.21
C GLN A 102 -13.42 53.34 -7.19
N ALA A 103 -12.41 53.44 -8.04
CA ALA A 103 -11.31 52.51 -8.15
C ALA A 103 -10.46 52.50 -6.87
N SER A 104 -10.35 51.35 -6.21
CA SER A 104 -9.19 51.03 -5.38
C SER A 104 -8.44 49.88 -6.04
N SER A 105 -7.26 50.22 -6.54
CA SER A 105 -6.32 49.29 -7.14
C SER A 105 -5.64 48.47 -6.04
N HIS A 106 -6.25 47.35 -5.66
CA HIS A 106 -5.51 46.27 -5.02
C HIS A 106 -5.17 45.22 -6.07
N LYS A 107 -3.94 45.33 -6.59
CA LYS A 107 -3.26 44.23 -7.28
C LYS A 107 -3.07 43.10 -6.27
N SER A 108 -4.06 42.23 -6.18
CA SER A 108 -3.88 40.89 -5.64
C SER A 108 -2.80 40.22 -6.49
N ALA A 109 -1.64 40.00 -5.87
CA ALA A 109 -0.58 39.20 -6.45
C ALA A 109 -1.17 37.81 -6.66
N LYS A 110 -1.48 37.48 -7.92
CA LYS A 110 -1.94 36.18 -8.35
C LYS A 110 -0.88 35.15 -7.93
N LYS A 111 -1.05 34.53 -6.75
CA LYS A 111 -0.28 33.38 -6.28
C LYS A 111 -0.40 32.37 -7.42
N LYS A 112 0.71 32.09 -8.12
CA LYS A 112 0.68 31.17 -9.26
C LYS A 112 0.19 29.83 -8.72
N SER A 113 -0.99 29.39 -9.14
CA SER A 113 -1.44 28.03 -8.86
C SER A 113 -0.33 27.07 -9.29
N LYS A 114 0.02 26.12 -8.41
CA LYS A 114 1.00 25.10 -8.77
C LYS A 114 0.49 24.40 -10.03
N PRO A 115 1.33 24.21 -11.07
CA PRO A 115 0.89 23.54 -12.28
C PRO A 115 0.35 22.14 -11.95
N SER A 116 -0.77 21.77 -12.57
CA SER A 116 -1.35 20.44 -12.45
C SER A 116 -0.35 19.37 -12.88
N CYS A 117 -0.40 18.20 -12.27
CA CYS A 117 0.39 17.05 -12.73
C CYS A 117 0.00 16.70 -14.17
N ASP A 118 0.97 16.67 -15.08
CA ASP A 118 0.80 16.33 -16.50
C ASP A 118 1.57 15.06 -16.88
N GLY A 119 1.82 14.19 -15.90
CA GLY A 119 2.52 12.93 -16.14
C GLY A 119 3.97 13.09 -16.60
N GLY A 120 4.59 14.24 -16.33
CA GLY A 120 6.02 14.48 -16.63
C GLY A 120 6.26 15.22 -17.94
N GLU A 121 5.22 15.68 -18.64
CA GLU A 121 5.37 16.54 -19.82
C GLU A 121 6.09 17.85 -19.46
N THR A 122 5.69 18.49 -18.36
CA THR A 122 6.34 19.68 -17.82
C THR A 122 6.71 19.54 -16.34
N CYS A 123 6.00 18.68 -15.59
CA CYS A 123 6.28 18.46 -14.17
C CYS A 123 7.51 17.56 -13.95
N LEU A 124 7.83 17.26 -12.69
CA LEU A 124 8.99 16.41 -12.34
C LEU A 124 8.68 14.90 -12.38
N CYS A 125 7.42 14.49 -12.62
CA CYS A 125 7.08 13.07 -12.67
C CYS A 125 7.96 12.31 -13.65
N ASP A 126 8.40 11.11 -13.25
CA ASP A 126 9.21 10.17 -14.04
C ASP A 126 10.63 10.63 -14.38
N LYS A 127 11.04 11.83 -13.93
CA LYS A 127 12.44 12.25 -14.05
C LYS A 127 13.31 11.49 -13.03
N PRO A 128 14.56 11.12 -13.39
CA PRO A 128 15.44 10.41 -12.46
C PRO A 128 15.69 11.23 -11.19
N ALA A 129 15.52 10.59 -10.02
CA ALA A 129 15.75 11.26 -8.72
C ALA A 129 17.19 11.78 -8.58
N ALA A 130 18.17 11.06 -9.12
CA ALA A 130 19.58 11.45 -9.10
C ALA A 130 19.87 12.79 -9.82
N GLU A 131 18.99 13.23 -10.73
CA GLU A 131 19.11 14.53 -11.41
C GLU A 131 18.44 15.67 -10.62
N HIS A 132 17.76 15.33 -9.51
CA HIS A 132 16.97 16.23 -8.69
C HIS A 132 17.16 15.94 -7.18
N PRO A 133 18.40 16.03 -6.65
CA PRO A 133 18.73 15.59 -5.28
C PRO A 133 18.00 16.35 -4.17
N ASP A 134 17.55 17.58 -4.44
CA ASP A 134 16.80 18.41 -3.49
C ASP A 134 15.28 18.15 -3.54
N HIS A 135 14.82 17.29 -4.46
CA HIS A 135 13.39 17.02 -4.61
C HIS A 135 12.93 15.96 -3.59
N PRO A 136 11.98 16.29 -2.70
CA PRO A 136 11.63 15.42 -1.57
C PRO A 136 10.79 14.20 -1.96
N TRP A 137 10.13 14.23 -3.13
CA TRP A 137 9.14 13.24 -3.50
C TRP A 137 9.68 12.24 -4.51
N ILE A 138 10.22 11.14 -3.99
CA ILE A 138 10.82 10.09 -4.81
C ILE A 138 10.25 8.71 -4.44
N LEU A 139 9.99 7.91 -5.45
CA LEU A 139 9.55 6.51 -5.33
C LEU A 139 10.41 5.65 -6.25
N THR A 140 10.50 4.36 -5.95
CA THR A 140 10.94 3.42 -6.99
C THR A 140 9.93 3.39 -8.15
N ASN A 141 10.39 3.10 -9.37
CA ASN A 141 9.47 2.85 -10.49
C ASN A 141 8.48 1.72 -10.17
N ALA A 142 8.92 0.70 -9.45
CA ALA A 142 8.09 -0.41 -8.99
C ALA A 142 7.00 0.06 -8.02
N GLY A 143 7.33 0.83 -6.99
CA GLY A 143 6.35 1.37 -6.04
C GLY A 143 5.34 2.30 -6.71
N LYS A 144 5.81 3.21 -7.56
CA LYS A 144 4.92 4.09 -8.35
C LYS A 144 3.99 3.29 -9.26
N THR A 145 4.51 2.31 -10.00
CA THR A 145 3.68 1.49 -10.90
C THR A 145 2.68 0.65 -10.11
N LYS A 146 3.09 0.08 -8.97
CA LYS A 146 2.19 -0.68 -8.10
C LYS A 146 1.09 0.20 -7.53
N TRP A 147 1.41 1.42 -7.06
CA TRP A 147 0.43 2.42 -6.62
C TRP A 147 -0.60 2.74 -7.69
N LEU A 148 -0.15 3.08 -8.91
CA LEU A 148 -1.05 3.37 -10.04
C LEU A 148 -1.92 2.16 -10.41
N THR A 149 -1.38 0.95 -10.28
CA THR A 149 -2.13 -0.30 -10.51
C THR A 149 -3.28 -0.45 -9.51
N GLN A 150 -3.14 0.03 -8.28
CA GLN A 150 -4.23 -0.03 -7.29
C GLN A 150 -5.41 0.84 -7.67
N HIS A 151 -5.19 1.99 -8.32
CA HIS A 151 -6.29 2.79 -8.86
C HIS A 151 -7.07 2.03 -9.92
N THR A 152 -6.39 1.30 -10.81
CA THR A 152 -7.06 0.38 -11.73
C THR A 152 -7.87 -0.68 -10.99
N PHE A 153 -7.34 -1.25 -9.90
CA PHE A 153 -8.09 -2.23 -9.10
C PHE A 153 -9.33 -1.65 -8.42
N LEU A 154 -9.26 -0.41 -7.95
CA LEU A 154 -10.40 0.31 -7.36
C LEU A 154 -11.49 0.56 -8.40
N ASP A 155 -11.13 1.05 -9.59
CA ASP A 155 -12.10 1.29 -10.67
C ASP A 155 -12.82 0.00 -11.10
N LEU A 156 -12.08 -1.12 -11.17
CA LEU A 156 -12.63 -2.45 -11.49
C LEU A 156 -13.68 -2.94 -10.46
N ARG A 157 -13.69 -2.34 -9.26
CA ARG A 157 -14.59 -2.64 -8.15
C ARG A 157 -15.60 -1.52 -7.88
N CYS A 158 -15.62 -0.48 -8.71
CA CYS A 158 -16.54 0.64 -8.62
C CYS A 158 -17.74 0.40 -9.55
N PRO A 159 -18.96 0.11 -9.04
CA PRO A 159 -20.13 -0.07 -9.90
C PRO A 159 -20.43 1.13 -10.81
N ASP A 160 -20.15 2.35 -10.34
CA ASP A 160 -20.35 3.58 -11.11
C ASP A 160 -19.45 3.65 -12.35
N ALA A 161 -18.21 3.12 -12.28
CA ALA A 161 -17.32 3.01 -13.42
C ALA A 161 -17.87 2.11 -14.55
N PHE A 162 -18.88 1.29 -14.23
CA PHE A 162 -19.58 0.42 -15.17
C PHE A 162 -21.04 0.82 -15.40
N ASN A 163 -21.49 1.98 -14.90
CA ASN A 163 -22.89 2.40 -14.97
C ASN A 163 -23.85 1.32 -14.41
N MET A 164 -23.50 0.78 -13.25
CA MET A 164 -24.19 -0.28 -12.54
C MET A 164 -24.54 0.13 -11.11
N TYR A 165 -25.57 -0.48 -10.55
CA TYR A 165 -25.80 -0.54 -9.11
C TYR A 165 -25.80 -2.00 -8.65
N THR A 166 -25.03 -2.31 -7.63
CA THR A 166 -24.95 -3.64 -7.03
C THR A 166 -25.59 -3.64 -5.64
N TYR A 167 -24.88 -3.10 -4.66
CA TYR A 167 -25.34 -2.85 -3.29
C TYR A 167 -24.50 -1.70 -2.70
N ASN A 168 -24.96 -1.10 -1.60
CA ASN A 168 -24.42 0.17 -1.08
C ASN A 168 -22.90 0.13 -0.82
N ASP A 169 -22.41 -0.97 -0.28
CA ASP A 169 -21.05 -1.04 0.24
C ASP A 169 -20.08 -1.75 -0.73
N HIS A 170 -20.51 -2.04 -1.97
CA HIS A 170 -19.67 -2.79 -2.94
C HIS A 170 -18.32 -2.10 -3.13
N ALA A 171 -18.31 -0.80 -3.37
CA ALA A 171 -17.07 -0.05 -3.57
C ALA A 171 -16.18 -0.06 -2.32
N GLY A 172 -16.78 -0.03 -1.12
CA GLY A 172 -16.06 -0.11 0.16
C GLY A 172 -15.42 -1.48 0.37
N TYR A 173 -16.18 -2.57 0.25
CA TYR A 173 -15.63 -3.93 0.27
C TYR A 173 -14.63 -4.17 -0.86
N GLY A 174 -14.82 -3.50 -2.00
CA GLY A 174 -13.89 -3.49 -3.11
C GLY A 174 -12.54 -2.88 -2.73
N ALA A 175 -12.56 -1.70 -2.13
CA ALA A 175 -11.36 -1.05 -1.60
C ALA A 175 -10.66 -1.91 -0.54
N LEU A 176 -11.42 -2.57 0.33
CA LEU A 176 -10.88 -3.52 1.31
C LEU A 176 -10.15 -4.68 0.61
N GLU A 177 -10.76 -5.30 -0.40
CA GLU A 177 -10.12 -6.36 -1.19
C GLU A 177 -8.83 -5.89 -1.89
N VAL A 178 -8.74 -4.62 -2.31
CA VAL A 178 -7.52 -4.02 -2.88
C VAL A 178 -6.40 -3.92 -1.85
N VAL A 179 -6.67 -3.40 -0.65
CA VAL A 179 -5.66 -3.32 0.42
C VAL A 179 -5.21 -4.72 0.86
N GLN A 180 -6.15 -5.65 0.99
CA GLN A 180 -5.86 -7.05 1.28
C GLN A 180 -4.96 -7.70 0.21
N ASN A 181 -5.13 -7.35 -1.07
CA ASN A 181 -4.26 -7.82 -2.14
C ASN A 181 -2.83 -7.25 -2.03
N LEU A 182 -2.65 -6.00 -1.59
CA LEU A 182 -1.32 -5.45 -1.30
C LEU A 182 -0.64 -6.22 -0.17
N PHE A 183 -1.39 -6.59 0.88
CA PHE A 183 -0.86 -7.42 1.95
C PHE A 183 -0.40 -8.80 1.41
N ILE A 184 -1.20 -9.43 0.55
CA ILE A 184 -0.82 -10.69 -0.10
C ILE A 184 0.44 -10.51 -0.95
N ASP A 185 0.55 -9.41 -1.70
CA ASP A 185 1.76 -9.09 -2.48
C ASP A 185 3.00 -8.99 -1.59
N PHE A 186 2.88 -8.39 -0.40
CA PHE A 186 3.98 -8.30 0.56
C PHE A 186 4.44 -9.68 1.04
N VAL A 187 3.49 -10.58 1.31
CA VAL A 187 3.78 -11.95 1.75
C VAL A 187 4.35 -12.79 0.61
N GLU A 188 3.80 -12.71 -0.60
CA GLU A 188 4.33 -13.40 -1.78
C GLU A 188 5.75 -12.92 -2.13
N ALA A 189 6.06 -11.66 -1.83
CA ALA A 189 7.38 -11.05 -1.98
C ALA A 189 8.37 -11.40 -0.84
N PHE A 190 8.07 -12.38 0.02
CA PHE A 190 8.89 -12.73 1.19
C PHE A 190 10.40 -12.89 0.92
N PHE A 191 10.80 -13.34 -0.28
CA PHE A 191 12.23 -13.50 -0.64
C PHE A 191 12.82 -12.29 -1.37
N ASP A 192 12.07 -11.21 -1.49
CA ASP A 192 12.41 -10.04 -2.28
C ASP A 192 12.04 -8.75 -1.54
N TRP A 193 12.99 -8.25 -0.75
CA TRP A 193 12.77 -7.05 0.05
C TRP A 193 12.47 -5.82 -0.82
N GLN A 194 12.97 -5.76 -2.07
CA GLN A 194 12.72 -4.63 -2.96
C GLN A 194 11.26 -4.57 -3.40
N GLU A 195 10.67 -5.74 -3.69
CA GLU A 195 9.25 -5.86 -3.98
C GLU A 195 8.40 -5.58 -2.74
N GLN A 196 8.81 -6.05 -1.56
CA GLN A 196 8.13 -5.72 -0.29
C GLN A 196 8.15 -4.21 -0.02
N TRP A 197 9.28 -3.54 -0.26
CA TRP A 197 9.38 -2.09 -0.14
C TRP A 197 8.49 -1.38 -1.15
N ALA A 198 8.45 -1.83 -2.41
CA ALA A 198 7.55 -1.30 -3.42
C ALA A 198 6.06 -1.45 -3.04
N VAL A 199 5.70 -2.52 -2.30
CA VAL A 199 4.38 -2.64 -1.68
C VAL A 199 4.18 -1.56 -0.61
N CYS A 200 5.11 -1.36 0.32
CA CYS A 200 5.00 -0.31 1.34
C CYS A 200 4.90 1.10 0.72
N GLU A 201 5.68 1.39 -0.32
CA GLU A 201 5.56 2.63 -1.10
C GLU A 201 4.15 2.78 -1.67
N ALA A 202 3.62 1.74 -2.30
CA ALA A 202 2.30 1.77 -2.90
C ALA A 202 1.17 1.91 -1.87
N THR A 203 1.27 1.21 -0.75
CA THR A 203 0.30 1.28 0.35
C THR A 203 0.25 2.68 0.94
N ALA A 204 1.40 3.27 1.28
CA ALA A 204 1.47 4.64 1.80
C ALA A 204 0.84 5.64 0.83
N MET A 205 1.20 5.55 -0.46
CA MET A 205 0.68 6.45 -1.49
C MET A 205 -0.82 6.27 -1.74
N LEU A 206 -1.34 5.05 -1.64
CA LEU A 206 -2.76 4.74 -1.81
C LEU A 206 -3.60 5.34 -0.68
N TYR A 207 -3.18 5.16 0.57
CA TYR A 207 -3.85 5.69 1.75
C TYR A 207 -3.77 7.21 1.86
N MET A 208 -2.66 7.81 1.42
CA MET A 208 -2.52 9.26 1.43
C MET A 208 -3.43 9.98 0.42
N GLY A 209 -4.13 9.25 -0.45
CA GLY A 209 -5.07 9.79 -1.41
C GLY A 209 -6.50 9.30 -1.25
N ASN A 210 -7.42 9.95 -1.97
CA ASN A 210 -8.86 9.76 -1.80
C ASN A 210 -9.41 8.41 -2.34
N GLY A 211 -8.54 7.55 -2.90
CA GLY A 211 -8.97 6.31 -3.56
C GLY A 211 -9.64 5.31 -2.60
N LEU A 212 -9.25 5.34 -1.33
CA LEU A 212 -9.80 4.46 -0.29
C LEU A 212 -10.97 5.06 0.48
N TRP A 213 -11.46 6.25 0.12
CA TRP A 213 -12.62 6.88 0.76
C TRP A 213 -13.84 5.93 0.92
N PRO A 214 -14.15 5.03 -0.04
CA PRO A 214 -15.24 4.07 0.14
C PRO A 214 -15.12 3.15 1.37
N LEU A 215 -13.92 2.97 1.95
CA LEU A 215 -13.73 2.16 3.17
C LEU A 215 -14.50 2.70 4.37
N HIS A 216 -14.63 4.03 4.50
CA HIS A 216 -15.37 4.66 5.60
C HIS A 216 -16.89 4.42 5.53
N GLY A 217 -17.38 3.88 4.41
CA GLY A 217 -18.80 3.56 4.21
C GLY A 217 -19.14 2.07 4.40
N VAL A 218 -18.19 1.22 4.79
CA VAL A 218 -18.43 -0.21 4.97
C VAL A 218 -19.16 -0.47 6.29
N ASP A 219 -20.21 -1.32 6.26
CA ASP A 219 -21.01 -1.68 7.44
C ASP A 219 -20.30 -2.61 8.46
N SER A 220 -19.16 -3.20 8.09
CA SER A 220 -18.26 -3.87 9.01
C SER A 220 -17.42 -2.84 9.78
N ALA A 221 -17.79 -2.59 11.04
CA ALA A 221 -17.14 -1.58 11.88
C ALA A 221 -15.64 -1.85 12.13
N ASP A 222 -15.25 -3.12 12.26
CA ASP A 222 -13.90 -3.48 12.70
C ASP A 222 -12.94 -3.75 11.53
N ALA A 223 -13.43 -4.26 10.39
CA ALA A 223 -12.57 -4.71 9.29
C ALA A 223 -11.66 -3.60 8.70
N PRO A 224 -12.13 -2.35 8.44
CA PRO A 224 -11.26 -1.28 7.99
C PRO A 224 -10.16 -0.92 9.01
N HIS A 225 -10.52 -0.89 10.31
CA HIS A 225 -9.58 -0.61 11.39
C HIS A 225 -8.51 -1.70 11.52
N ASP A 226 -8.91 -2.96 11.62
CA ASP A 226 -7.99 -4.09 11.75
C ASP A 226 -7.07 -4.20 10.52
N THR A 227 -7.56 -3.78 9.35
CA THR A 227 -6.75 -3.73 8.12
C THR A 227 -5.66 -2.67 8.24
N LEU A 228 -5.99 -1.51 8.81
CA LEU A 228 -5.02 -0.43 9.03
C LEU A 228 -3.98 -0.80 10.09
N VAL A 229 -4.39 -1.47 11.17
CA VAL A 229 -3.47 -2.02 12.19
C VAL A 229 -2.52 -3.05 11.55
N LEU A 230 -3.04 -3.95 10.71
CA LEU A 230 -2.22 -4.92 9.98
C LEU A 230 -1.24 -4.24 9.02
N VAL A 231 -1.67 -3.18 8.32
CA VAL A 231 -0.82 -2.36 7.44
C VAL A 231 0.31 -1.68 8.23
N GLY A 232 0.01 -1.16 9.42
CA GLY A 232 1.02 -0.61 10.31
C GLY A 232 2.05 -1.66 10.73
N ARG A 233 1.59 -2.79 11.27
CA ARG A 233 2.45 -3.92 11.66
C ARG A 233 3.28 -4.45 10.50
N GLN A 234 2.72 -4.53 9.29
CA GLN A 234 3.44 -4.90 8.08
C GLN A 234 4.61 -3.95 7.81
N PHE A 235 4.41 -2.65 7.98
CA PHE A 235 5.47 -1.67 7.79
C PHE A 235 6.55 -1.77 8.87
N LEU A 236 6.19 -1.99 10.14
CA LEU A 236 7.19 -2.24 11.20
C LEU A 236 8.03 -3.50 10.91
N ALA A 237 7.39 -4.59 10.47
CA ALA A 237 8.09 -5.80 10.05
C ALA A 237 9.04 -5.53 8.87
N MET A 238 8.64 -4.65 7.93
CA MET A 238 9.52 -4.20 6.85
C MET A 238 10.73 -3.40 7.38
N LEU A 239 10.53 -2.50 8.35
CA LEU A 239 11.63 -1.75 8.97
C LEU A 239 12.60 -2.69 9.71
N ALA A 240 12.10 -3.63 10.51
CA ALA A 240 12.92 -4.66 11.16
C ALA A 240 13.71 -5.51 10.16
N ARG A 241 13.11 -5.82 9.00
CA ARG A 241 13.80 -6.53 7.93
C ARG A 241 14.90 -5.67 7.29
N LEU A 242 14.65 -4.40 7.01
CA LEU A 242 15.69 -3.49 6.49
C LEU A 242 16.82 -3.30 7.50
N GLU A 243 16.51 -3.22 8.80
CA GLU A 243 17.48 -3.19 9.88
C GLU A 243 18.40 -4.41 9.81
N HIS A 244 17.82 -5.62 9.73
CA HIS A 244 18.59 -6.87 9.64
C HIS A 244 19.47 -6.93 8.39
N LEU A 245 18.99 -6.40 7.28
CA LEU A 245 19.74 -6.31 6.03
C LEU A 245 20.80 -5.19 6.01
N ASN A 246 20.91 -4.40 7.09
CA ASN A 246 21.76 -3.19 7.18
C ASN A 246 21.40 -2.13 6.14
N LEU A 247 20.11 -2.00 5.86
CA LEU A 247 19.51 -1.06 4.91
C LEU A 247 18.77 0.10 5.59
N LEU A 248 18.75 0.17 6.92
CA LEU A 248 18.31 1.38 7.63
C LEU A 248 19.50 2.29 7.91
N GLY A 249 19.50 3.46 7.29
CA GLY A 249 20.50 4.49 7.51
C GLY A 249 20.52 5.54 6.41
N PRO A 250 21.20 6.67 6.63
CA PRO A 250 21.26 7.77 5.66
C PRO A 250 22.03 7.41 4.38
N ASP A 251 22.95 6.45 4.45
CA ASP A 251 23.74 5.96 3.31
C ASP A 251 23.14 4.70 2.66
N SER A 252 21.88 4.38 2.96
CA SER A 252 21.18 3.22 2.43
C SER A 252 20.94 3.33 0.92
N GLU A 253 20.86 2.18 0.23
CA GLU A 253 20.33 2.12 -1.14
C GLU A 253 18.82 2.34 -1.20
N VAL A 254 18.13 2.33 -0.05
CA VAL A 254 16.72 2.72 0.06
C VAL A 254 16.63 4.24 0.21
N GLU A 255 16.68 4.96 -0.91
CA GLU A 255 16.85 6.42 -0.94
C GLU A 255 15.67 7.19 -0.30
N ASN A 256 14.49 6.61 -0.25
CA ASN A 256 13.25 7.29 0.18
C ASN A 256 12.72 6.87 1.55
N LEU A 257 13.57 6.28 2.41
CA LEU A 257 13.20 5.91 3.79
C LEU A 257 12.47 7.03 4.53
N GLY A 258 13.07 8.22 4.57
CA GLY A 258 12.53 9.37 5.28
C GLY A 258 11.18 9.85 4.76
N LEU A 259 10.91 9.67 3.46
CA LEU A 259 9.61 9.96 2.88
C LEU A 259 8.57 8.95 3.36
N ILE A 260 8.81 7.66 3.11
CA ILE A 260 7.82 6.62 3.38
C ILE A 260 7.51 6.52 4.88
N MET A 261 8.53 6.61 5.75
CA MET A 261 8.33 6.66 7.20
C MET A 261 7.45 7.85 7.61
N ALA A 262 7.68 9.04 7.04
CA ALA A 262 6.86 10.21 7.32
C ALA A 262 5.41 10.04 6.83
N LEU A 263 5.18 9.37 5.69
CA LEU A 263 3.82 9.07 5.20
C LEU A 263 3.07 8.12 6.13
N TYR A 264 3.73 7.07 6.64
CA TYR A 264 3.08 6.13 7.57
C TYR A 264 2.77 6.78 8.94
N ILE A 265 3.64 7.65 9.45
CA ILE A 265 3.34 8.46 10.65
C ILE A 265 2.10 9.32 10.42
N LYS A 266 2.03 10.02 9.29
CA LYS A 266 0.86 10.83 8.94
C LYS A 266 -0.41 10.02 8.76
N LEU A 267 -0.32 8.87 8.12
CA LEU A 267 -1.45 7.97 7.90
C LEU A 267 -2.11 7.60 9.23
N ALA A 268 -1.32 7.15 10.19
CA ALA A 268 -1.82 6.74 11.49
C ALA A 268 -2.44 7.89 12.30
N ALA A 269 -1.93 9.12 12.13
CA ALA A 269 -2.55 10.30 12.72
C ALA A 269 -3.85 10.75 12.02
N ALA A 270 -3.94 10.60 10.69
CA ALA A 270 -5.11 11.00 9.93
C ALA A 270 -6.32 10.07 10.10
N GLU A 271 -6.06 8.78 10.28
CA GLU A 271 -7.09 7.76 10.50
C GLU A 271 -7.49 7.62 11.98
N ASP A 272 -6.98 8.51 12.83
CA ASP A 272 -7.26 8.55 14.27
C ASP A 272 -7.15 7.18 14.94
N ILE A 273 -6.07 6.44 14.62
CA ILE A 273 -5.78 5.14 15.26
C ILE A 273 -5.71 5.32 16.79
N TYR A 274 -5.43 6.53 17.28
CA TYR A 274 -5.37 6.89 18.69
C TYR A 274 -6.72 6.78 19.44
N ASP A 275 -7.84 6.96 18.76
CA ASP A 275 -9.17 7.02 19.41
C ASP A 275 -9.88 5.66 19.51
N TYR A 276 -9.30 4.61 18.94
CA TYR A 276 -9.78 3.24 19.12
C TYR A 276 -9.27 2.67 20.44
N HIS A 277 -10.06 1.78 21.06
CA HIS A 277 -9.70 1.15 22.34
C HIS A 277 -8.27 0.61 22.28
N ASP A 278 -7.42 1.11 23.18
CA ASP A 278 -5.98 0.81 23.24
C ASP A 278 -5.76 -0.62 23.76
N ASP A 279 -6.16 -1.59 22.93
CA ASP A 279 -5.95 -3.00 23.19
C ASP A 279 -4.48 -3.33 22.97
N THR A 280 -3.83 -3.76 24.04
CA THR A 280 -2.42 -4.15 24.00
C THR A 280 -2.28 -5.63 23.68
N GLU A 281 -1.25 -5.95 22.90
CA GLU A 281 -0.93 -7.32 22.51
C GLU A 281 0.43 -7.73 23.08
N GLU A 282 0.52 -8.93 23.64
CA GLU A 282 1.77 -9.46 24.18
C GLU A 282 2.47 -10.34 23.13
N ILE A 283 3.52 -9.80 22.51
CA ILE A 283 4.35 -10.51 21.55
C ILE A 283 5.42 -11.29 22.30
N LYS A 284 5.54 -12.59 22.05
CA LYS A 284 6.61 -13.40 22.68
C LYS A 284 7.98 -13.03 22.13
N LYS A 285 8.94 -12.78 23.02
CA LYS A 285 10.32 -12.57 22.62
C LYS A 285 10.94 -13.89 22.16
N ASN A 286 11.59 -13.85 21.00
CA ASN A 286 12.30 -15.02 20.44
C ASN A 286 13.70 -15.19 21.05
N ASN A 287 13.83 -15.07 22.37
CA ASN A 287 15.08 -15.21 23.13
C ASN A 287 15.13 -16.50 23.98
N GLY A 288 14.13 -17.37 23.83
CA GLY A 288 14.03 -18.63 24.58
C GLY A 288 13.59 -18.44 26.04
N THR A 289 13.10 -17.25 26.41
CA THR A 289 12.50 -16.96 27.71
C THR A 289 10.99 -16.79 27.58
N ASP A 290 10.29 -16.69 28.72
CA ASP A 290 8.85 -16.37 28.76
C ASP A 290 8.58 -14.85 28.71
N GLU A 291 9.61 -14.04 28.41
CA GLU A 291 9.45 -12.59 28.30
C GLU A 291 8.64 -12.21 27.05
N THR A 292 7.83 -11.17 27.21
CA THR A 292 7.00 -10.61 26.14
C THR A 292 7.36 -9.15 25.90
N PHE A 293 7.05 -8.68 24.71
CA PHE A 293 7.04 -7.29 24.31
C PHE A 293 5.57 -6.86 24.17
N THR A 294 5.17 -5.81 24.88
CA THR A 294 3.82 -5.26 24.78
C THR A 294 3.75 -4.38 23.54
N PHE A 295 3.02 -4.82 22.53
CA PHE A 295 2.70 -4.04 21.35
C PHE A 295 1.44 -3.23 21.60
N VAL A 296 1.50 -1.94 21.28
CA VAL A 296 0.37 -1.01 21.39
C VAL A 296 0.07 -0.46 19.99
N PRO A 297 -1.06 -0.82 19.36
CA PRO A 297 -1.39 -0.39 18.00
C PRO A 297 -1.35 1.13 17.80
N SER A 298 -1.84 1.89 18.80
CA SER A 298 -1.87 3.35 18.78
C SER A 298 -0.48 3.99 18.82
N GLU A 299 0.55 3.27 19.30
CA GLU A 299 1.95 3.73 19.34
C GLU A 299 2.71 3.47 18.04
N PHE A 300 2.08 2.89 17.00
CA PHE A 300 2.72 2.64 15.72
C PHE A 300 3.52 3.84 15.15
N PRO A 301 3.02 5.10 15.19
CA PRO A 301 3.79 6.27 14.77
C PRO A 301 5.07 6.47 15.58
N SER A 302 4.99 6.26 16.90
CA SER A 302 6.11 6.37 17.84
C SER A 302 7.16 5.30 17.54
N TYR A 303 6.76 4.06 17.23
CA TYR A 303 7.71 3.00 16.83
C TYR A 303 8.46 3.36 15.54
N ILE A 304 7.77 3.94 14.54
CA ILE A 304 8.44 4.42 13.31
C ILE A 304 9.43 5.55 13.64
N LEU A 305 9.03 6.51 14.48
CA LEU A 305 9.89 7.61 14.90
C LEU A 305 11.13 7.09 15.64
N ALA A 306 10.98 6.08 16.51
CA ALA A 306 12.08 5.43 17.20
C ALA A 306 13.06 4.76 16.23
N TYR A 307 12.58 4.06 15.20
CA TYR A 307 13.44 3.57 14.11
C TYR A 307 14.19 4.70 13.40
N ALA A 308 13.49 5.79 13.06
CA ALA A 308 14.11 6.92 12.36
C ALA A 308 15.25 7.53 13.19
N LYS A 309 15.03 7.72 14.50
CA LYS A 309 16.03 8.24 15.43
C LYS A 309 17.21 7.29 15.61
N LYS A 310 16.94 6.00 15.84
CA LYS A 310 17.96 4.96 16.03
C LYS A 310 18.95 4.90 14.85
N TYR A 311 18.45 5.12 13.63
CA TYR A 311 19.23 5.03 12.40
C TYR A 311 19.58 6.39 11.77
N ASN A 312 19.32 7.50 12.47
CA ASN A 312 19.57 8.87 11.98
C ASN A 312 18.98 9.14 10.58
N ILE A 313 17.75 8.66 10.35
CA ILE A 313 16.99 8.87 9.12
C ILE A 313 16.26 10.20 9.25
N LYS A 314 16.52 11.13 8.32
CA LYS A 314 15.80 12.41 8.27
C LYS A 314 14.42 12.20 7.65
N LEU A 315 13.36 12.47 8.42
CA LEU A 315 11.99 12.48 7.91
C LEU A 315 11.77 13.69 6.98
N VAL A 316 10.96 13.49 5.93
CA VAL A 316 10.77 14.50 4.89
C VAL A 316 9.75 15.55 5.34
N GLU A 317 10.24 16.75 5.67
CA GLU A 317 9.41 17.83 6.24
C GLU A 317 8.30 18.33 5.32
N ALA A 318 8.49 18.19 4.01
CA ALA A 318 7.48 18.60 3.04
C ALA A 318 6.15 17.83 3.19
N THR A 319 6.12 16.72 3.96
CA THR A 319 4.88 16.01 4.28
C THR A 319 4.04 16.75 5.32
N GLY A 320 4.63 17.66 6.12
CA GLY A 320 3.97 18.29 7.27
C GLY A 320 3.91 17.37 8.49
N VAL A 321 4.79 16.38 8.58
CA VAL A 321 4.82 15.38 9.66
C VAL A 321 5.27 15.97 11.01
N GLU A 322 5.86 17.17 11.02
CA GLU A 322 6.43 17.83 12.21
C GLU A 322 5.38 17.98 13.32
N LYS A 323 4.19 18.45 12.95
CA LYS A 323 3.07 18.66 13.89
C LYS A 323 2.63 17.36 14.56
N VAL A 324 2.71 16.24 13.83
CA VAL A 324 2.38 14.91 14.36
C VAL A 324 3.49 14.46 15.30
N ILE A 325 4.75 14.62 14.92
CA ILE A 325 5.91 14.20 15.73
C ILE A 325 5.95 14.91 17.08
N GLU A 326 5.57 16.19 17.15
CA GLU A 326 5.57 16.98 18.40
C GLU A 326 4.72 16.37 19.54
N ILE A 327 3.75 15.51 19.21
CA ILE A 327 2.87 14.85 20.18
C ILE A 327 3.19 13.37 20.40
N LEU A 328 4.16 12.80 19.67
CA LEU A 328 4.52 11.39 19.79
C LEU A 328 5.42 11.15 21.01
N ASP A 329 5.30 9.96 21.59
CA ASP A 329 6.28 9.47 22.55
C ASP A 329 7.58 9.12 21.83
N GLU A 330 8.67 9.72 22.29
CA GLU A 330 10.01 9.55 21.72
C GLU A 330 10.78 8.39 22.36
N GLU A 331 10.30 7.87 23.50
CA GLU A 331 11.00 6.91 24.35
C GLU A 331 10.41 5.49 24.28
N VAL A 332 9.54 5.22 23.30
CA VAL A 332 8.99 3.87 23.11
C VAL A 332 10.09 2.83 22.85
N GLU A 333 9.95 1.68 23.49
CA GLU A 333 10.89 0.56 23.31
C GLU A 333 10.64 -0.13 21.97
N LEU A 334 11.71 -0.43 21.24
CA LEU A 334 11.64 -1.29 20.05
C LEU A 334 11.91 -2.74 20.46
N PRO A 335 11.19 -3.73 19.90
CA PRO A 335 11.44 -5.13 20.22
C PRO A 335 12.83 -5.53 19.76
N GLU A 336 13.47 -6.41 20.52
CA GLU A 336 14.80 -6.91 20.17
C GLU A 336 14.75 -7.74 18.88
N PRO A 337 15.74 -7.60 17.98
CA PRO A 337 15.85 -8.45 16.80
C PRO A 337 15.91 -9.93 17.21
N SER A 338 15.14 -10.80 16.57
CA SER A 338 15.11 -12.23 16.89
C SER A 338 16.44 -12.90 16.50
N PRO A 339 17.22 -13.46 17.44
CA PRO A 339 18.37 -14.30 17.12
C PRO A 339 17.90 -15.71 16.74
N ASN A 340 17.30 -15.90 15.57
CA ASN A 340 16.88 -17.23 15.15
C ASN A 340 18.07 -18.05 14.60
N GLU A 341 18.23 -19.29 15.08
CA GLU A 341 19.21 -20.28 14.57
C GLU A 341 18.76 -20.94 13.25
N HIS A 342 17.62 -20.53 12.68
CA HIS A 342 17.06 -21.10 11.46
C HIS A 342 17.93 -20.76 10.24
N PRO A 343 18.10 -21.65 9.24
CA PRO A 343 18.88 -21.35 8.03
C PRO A 343 18.33 -20.19 7.16
N LEU A 344 17.08 -19.80 7.40
CA LEU A 344 16.42 -18.62 6.81
C LEU A 344 16.20 -17.51 7.85
N SER A 345 16.87 -17.54 9.01
CA SER A 345 16.72 -16.54 10.06
C SER A 345 16.99 -15.13 9.55
N ASP A 346 17.89 -15.00 8.57
CA ASP A 346 18.16 -13.73 7.88
C ASP A 346 16.96 -13.11 7.15
N LEU A 347 15.93 -13.92 6.85
CA LEU A 347 14.71 -13.50 6.17
C LEU A 347 13.48 -13.50 7.09
N LEU A 348 13.59 -14.10 8.29
CA LEU A 348 12.51 -14.36 9.24
C LEU A 348 12.61 -13.48 10.50
N CYS A 349 13.46 -12.44 10.50
CA CYS A 349 13.50 -11.49 11.60
C CYS A 349 12.24 -10.61 11.57
N ASP A 350 11.18 -11.11 12.19
CA ASP A 350 9.90 -10.43 12.37
C ASP A 350 9.62 -10.29 13.87
N PRO A 351 10.23 -9.29 14.54
CA PRO A 351 10.01 -9.04 15.96
C PRO A 351 8.64 -8.42 16.26
N TRP A 352 7.87 -8.10 15.22
CA TRP A 352 6.53 -7.49 15.30
C TRP A 352 5.40 -8.51 15.15
N ASP A 353 5.74 -9.80 15.05
CA ASP A 353 4.80 -10.92 14.98
C ASP A 353 3.72 -10.74 13.89
N LEU A 354 4.14 -10.24 12.73
CA LEU A 354 3.25 -10.07 11.58
C LEU A 354 2.63 -11.41 11.19
N SER A 355 3.37 -12.51 11.28
CA SER A 355 2.86 -13.83 10.89
C SER A 355 1.65 -14.29 11.71
N ASP A 356 1.64 -14.11 13.03
CA ASP A 356 0.50 -14.53 13.85
C ASP A 356 -0.64 -13.52 13.77
N ALA A 357 -0.34 -12.21 13.74
CA ALA A 357 -1.31 -11.15 13.47
C ALA A 357 -2.07 -11.38 12.15
N SER A 358 -1.36 -11.85 11.13
CA SER A 358 -1.96 -12.17 9.82
C SER A 358 -2.92 -13.35 9.90
N LYS A 359 -2.62 -14.36 10.73
CA LYS A 359 -3.52 -15.51 10.91
C LYS A 359 -4.79 -15.07 11.62
N GLU A 360 -4.65 -14.29 12.68
CA GLU A 360 -5.78 -13.73 13.42
C GLU A 360 -6.66 -12.85 12.52
N TYR A 361 -6.03 -11.94 11.75
CA TYR A 361 -6.76 -11.13 10.78
C TYR A 361 -7.52 -12.01 9.77
N VAL A 362 -6.91 -13.07 9.24
CA VAL A 362 -7.57 -14.01 8.32
C VAL A 362 -8.73 -14.73 9.01
N GLU A 363 -8.56 -15.17 10.26
CA GLU A 363 -9.63 -15.82 11.03
C GLU A 363 -10.84 -14.90 11.24
N ASN A 364 -10.59 -13.61 11.50
CA ASN A 364 -11.63 -12.62 11.76
C ASN A 364 -12.28 -12.06 10.47
N HIS A 365 -11.50 -11.85 9.40
CA HIS A 365 -11.90 -11.03 8.26
C HIS A 365 -11.86 -11.73 6.90
N ALA A 366 -11.29 -12.93 6.77
CA ALA A 366 -11.34 -13.67 5.51
C ALA A 366 -12.74 -14.19 5.19
N THR A 367 -13.63 -14.20 6.20
CA THR A 367 -15.00 -14.65 6.08
C THR A 367 -15.97 -13.47 6.09
N TYR A 368 -16.28 -12.93 4.92
CA TYR A 368 -17.33 -11.93 4.77
C TYR A 368 -18.31 -12.32 3.65
N TYR A 369 -19.51 -11.77 3.72
CA TYR A 369 -20.53 -11.94 2.70
C TYR A 369 -20.34 -10.89 1.62
N ASP A 370 -19.93 -11.29 0.42
CA ASP A 370 -19.64 -10.36 -0.69
C ASP A 370 -20.88 -9.89 -1.47
N GLY A 371 -22.09 -10.17 -0.96
CA GLY A 371 -23.34 -9.81 -1.62
C GLY A 371 -23.70 -10.63 -2.87
N HIS A 372 -22.72 -11.32 -3.49
CA HIS A 372 -22.79 -11.83 -4.86
C HIS A 372 -22.52 -13.34 -4.98
N ARG A 373 -21.35 -13.81 -4.52
CA ARG A 373 -20.92 -15.23 -4.55
C ARG A 373 -21.16 -15.94 -3.22
N GLY A 374 -21.56 -15.20 -2.19
CA GLY A 374 -21.92 -15.73 -0.89
C GLY A 374 -20.80 -15.52 0.11
N LEU A 375 -20.61 -16.51 0.99
CA LEU A 375 -19.58 -16.45 2.02
C LEU A 375 -18.20 -16.65 1.39
N LYS A 376 -17.38 -15.60 1.35
CA LYS A 376 -15.94 -15.72 1.06
C LYS A 376 -15.24 -16.35 2.26
N THR A 377 -14.11 -17.03 2.04
CA THR A 377 -13.35 -17.73 3.11
C THR A 377 -11.84 -17.54 2.95
N TYR A 378 -11.43 -16.55 2.17
CA TYR A 378 -10.03 -16.25 1.88
C TYR A 378 -9.84 -14.75 1.69
N LEU A 379 -8.62 -14.29 1.95
CA LEU A 379 -8.22 -12.90 1.86
C LEU A 379 -8.03 -12.45 0.40
N GLY A 380 -8.39 -11.21 0.05
CA GLY A 380 -8.07 -10.63 -1.26
C GLY A 380 -8.66 -11.40 -2.46
N GLY A 381 -8.02 -11.34 -3.62
CA GLY A 381 -8.50 -11.88 -4.88
C GLY A 381 -9.30 -10.87 -5.71
N ASP A 382 -10.25 -11.35 -6.52
CA ASP A 382 -11.01 -10.55 -7.48
C ASP A 382 -12.51 -10.84 -7.47
N ALA A 383 -13.07 -11.19 -6.31
CA ALA A 383 -14.49 -11.50 -6.20
C ALA A 383 -15.37 -10.28 -6.55
N LEU A 384 -14.90 -9.09 -6.19
CA LEU A 384 -15.60 -7.82 -6.41
C LEU A 384 -15.18 -7.11 -7.70
N ASP A 385 -14.21 -7.65 -8.44
CA ASP A 385 -13.88 -7.19 -9.80
C ASP A 385 -15.04 -7.54 -10.74
N ILE A 386 -15.72 -6.49 -11.22
CA ILE A 386 -16.92 -6.58 -12.07
C ILE A 386 -16.63 -7.30 -13.40
N THR A 387 -15.38 -7.31 -13.86
CA THR A 387 -14.99 -8.01 -15.09
C THR A 387 -15.02 -9.53 -14.95
N THR A 388 -14.95 -10.05 -13.72
CA THR A 388 -15.05 -11.49 -13.43
C THR A 388 -16.50 -11.99 -13.40
N TRP A 389 -17.48 -11.08 -13.41
CA TRP A 389 -18.89 -11.42 -13.36
C TRP A 389 -19.36 -12.03 -14.70
N THR A 390 -20.44 -12.78 -14.64
CA THR A 390 -21.14 -13.21 -15.86
C THR A 390 -21.85 -12.05 -16.53
N SER A 391 -22.07 -12.16 -17.84
CA SER A 391 -22.86 -11.18 -18.59
C SER A 391 -24.28 -11.01 -18.03
N ALA A 392 -24.89 -12.08 -17.53
CA ALA A 392 -26.22 -12.03 -16.95
C ALA A 392 -26.25 -11.23 -15.64
N GLU A 393 -25.24 -11.40 -14.79
CA GLU A 393 -25.11 -10.65 -13.53
C GLU A 393 -24.89 -9.16 -13.79
N ARG A 394 -23.98 -8.80 -14.68
CA ARG A 394 -23.77 -7.39 -15.02
C ARG A 394 -25.00 -6.73 -15.61
N LYS A 395 -25.71 -7.39 -16.53
CA LYS A 395 -26.99 -6.89 -17.07
C LYS A 395 -28.05 -6.66 -15.99
N LYS A 396 -28.10 -7.55 -14.99
CA LYS A 396 -29.07 -7.42 -13.89
C LYS A 396 -28.79 -6.19 -13.02
N ALA A 397 -27.52 -5.84 -12.84
CA ALA A 397 -27.08 -4.71 -12.03
C ALA A 397 -26.91 -3.40 -12.85
N SER A 398 -26.84 -3.46 -14.17
CA SER A 398 -26.75 -2.27 -15.04
C SER A 398 -28.03 -1.42 -15.02
N PHE A 399 -27.88 -0.10 -15.09
CA PHE A 399 -29.04 0.81 -15.11
C PHE A 399 -29.89 0.69 -16.39
N ASP A 400 -29.30 0.29 -17.52
CA ASP A 400 -29.98 0.19 -18.81
C ASP A 400 -30.32 -1.26 -19.22
N GLY A 401 -30.06 -2.22 -18.35
CA GLY A 401 -30.28 -3.65 -18.58
C GLY A 401 -29.31 -4.29 -19.58
N LYS A 402 -28.24 -3.60 -20.01
CA LYS A 402 -27.23 -4.12 -20.93
C LYS A 402 -25.94 -4.50 -20.22
N ASP A 403 -25.15 -5.34 -20.87
CA ASP A 403 -23.82 -5.65 -20.36
C ASP A 403 -22.94 -4.42 -20.61
N PRO A 404 -22.35 -3.80 -19.58
CA PRO A 404 -21.44 -2.67 -19.76
C PRO A 404 -20.12 -3.09 -20.41
N LEU A 405 -19.81 -4.39 -20.45
CA LEU A 405 -18.67 -4.92 -21.18
C LEU A 405 -19.12 -5.49 -22.52
N SER A 406 -18.55 -4.95 -23.59
CA SER A 406 -18.76 -5.48 -24.93
C SER A 406 -18.06 -6.84 -25.09
N LYS A 407 -18.42 -7.56 -26.16
CA LYS A 407 -17.72 -8.81 -26.50
C LYS A 407 -16.23 -8.56 -26.77
N GLU A 408 -15.90 -7.41 -27.37
CA GLU A 408 -14.52 -7.04 -27.69
C GLU A 408 -13.71 -6.77 -26.42
N ASP A 409 -14.30 -6.14 -25.41
CA ASP A 409 -13.66 -5.91 -24.11
C ASP A 409 -13.36 -7.24 -23.43
N ILE A 410 -14.36 -8.14 -23.36
CA ILE A 410 -14.19 -9.47 -22.75
C ILE A 410 -13.13 -10.30 -23.50
N ASP A 411 -13.12 -10.26 -24.83
CA ASP A 411 -12.12 -10.97 -25.62
C ASP A 411 -10.73 -10.35 -25.50
N SER A 412 -10.62 -9.06 -25.21
CA SER A 412 -9.36 -8.37 -24.91
C SER A 412 -8.85 -8.72 -23.52
N ILE A 413 -9.72 -8.78 -22.51
CA ILE A 413 -9.37 -9.23 -21.16
C ILE A 413 -8.86 -10.68 -21.20
N LYS A 414 -9.52 -11.57 -21.95
CA LYS A 414 -9.03 -12.96 -22.13
C LYS A 414 -7.64 -13.04 -22.79
N LYS A 415 -7.23 -12.03 -23.54
CA LYS A 415 -5.91 -11.94 -24.18
C LYS A 415 -4.85 -11.28 -23.30
N GLY A 416 -5.19 -10.88 -22.08
CA GLY A 416 -4.24 -10.25 -21.16
C GLY A 416 -4.21 -8.71 -21.23
N MET A 417 -5.16 -8.07 -21.92
CA MET A 417 -5.20 -6.61 -21.98
C MET A 417 -5.67 -6.03 -20.64
N VAL A 418 -5.02 -4.94 -20.20
CA VAL A 418 -5.45 -4.15 -19.05
C VAL A 418 -6.61 -3.25 -19.45
N LEU A 419 -7.66 -3.23 -18.63
CA LEU A 419 -8.80 -2.33 -18.81
C LEU A 419 -8.46 -0.98 -18.17
N GLY A 420 -8.57 0.10 -18.94
CA GLY A 420 -8.47 1.47 -18.43
C GLY A 420 -9.83 2.13 -18.43
N PHE A 421 -10.13 2.88 -17.38
CA PHE A 421 -11.28 3.78 -17.31
C PHE A 421 -10.81 5.18 -17.70
N ALA A 422 -11.64 5.90 -18.47
CA ALA A 422 -11.30 7.18 -19.08
C ALA A 422 -11.83 8.35 -18.24
#